data_AF-A0A1Z5IE11-F1
#
_entry.id   AF-A0A1Z5IE11-F1
#
_cell.length_a   1.000
_cell.length_b   1.000
_cell.length_c   1.000
_cell.angle_alpha   90.00
_cell.angle_beta   90.00
_cell.angle_gamma   90.00
#
_symmetry.space_group_name_H-M   'P 1'
#
loop_
_entity.id
_entity.type
_entity.pdbx_description
1 polymer ?
#
loop_
_entity_poly.entity_id
_entity_poly.type
_entity_poly.pdbx_seq_one_letter_code
_entity_poly.pdbx_strand_id
1 'polypeptide(L)'
;MLSHEPKAEQRADSESSAKALSQKKSAKKQQDKEASSTYQKSLTAYCNNTGNADSVKYDGDGGVTFKVDNSTLSDATADKKSLATELVNHANKLANMCDVSQTVLNIQTQSGDPIARTTLGGGVKVYK
;
A
#
# COMPACT_ATOMS: atom_id res chain seq x y z
N MET A 1 -37.90 -5.73 -65.64
CA MET A 1 -37.80 -6.51 -64.38
C MET A 1 -36.76 -5.85 -63.49
N LEU A 2 -37.17 -5.49 -62.27
CA LEU A 2 -36.42 -5.31 -61.02
C LEU A 2 -35.06 -4.54 -61.00
N SER A 3 -35.13 -3.24 -60.69
CA SER A 3 -34.88 -2.61 -59.37
C SER A 3 -33.67 -2.94 -58.45
N HIS A 4 -32.96 -1.85 -58.04
CA HIS A 4 -32.21 -1.56 -56.78
C HIS A 4 -31.00 -2.45 -56.40
N GLU A 5 -29.89 -2.05 -55.77
CA GLU A 5 -29.33 -0.83 -55.14
C GLU A 5 -27.83 -1.13 -54.82
N PRO A 6 -26.99 -0.15 -54.42
CA PRO A 6 -25.57 -0.35 -54.10
C PRO A 6 -25.37 -0.93 -52.68
N LYS A 7 -24.43 -1.87 -52.54
CA LYS A 7 -24.02 -2.43 -51.25
C LYS A 7 -23.24 -1.38 -50.45
N ALA A 8 -23.92 -0.73 -49.51
CA ALA A 8 -23.29 0.04 -48.45
C ALA A 8 -22.54 -0.92 -47.51
N GLU A 9 -21.22 -0.99 -47.62
CA GLU A 9 -20.39 -1.65 -46.61
C GLU A 9 -20.23 -0.69 -45.42
N GLN A 10 -20.78 -1.11 -44.30
CA GLN A 10 -20.89 -0.34 -43.06
C GLN A 10 -19.52 0.04 -42.48
N ARG A 11 -19.39 1.29 -42.07
CA ARG A 11 -18.41 1.75 -41.08
C ARG A 11 -18.70 1.12 -39.72
N ALA A 12 -17.71 0.50 -39.09
CA ALA A 12 -17.60 0.25 -37.64
C ALA A 12 -16.21 -0.39 -37.40
N ASP A 13 -15.39 -0.06 -36.41
CA ASP A 13 -15.44 0.88 -35.31
C ASP A 13 -14.01 0.84 -34.73
N SER A 14 -13.22 1.91 -34.89
CA SER A 14 -11.89 2.02 -34.26
C SER A 14 -11.94 2.82 -32.95
N GLU A 15 -13.13 3.08 -32.40
CA GLU A 15 -13.33 3.90 -31.20
C GLU A 15 -13.67 3.06 -29.94
N SER A 16 -14.20 1.85 -30.12
CA SER A 16 -14.71 0.97 -29.06
C SER A 16 -13.60 0.36 -28.19
N SER A 17 -12.42 0.09 -28.77
CA SER A 17 -11.30 -0.48 -28.00
C SER A 17 -10.64 0.52 -27.03
N ALA A 18 -10.63 1.82 -27.37
CA ALA A 18 -9.99 2.85 -26.55
C ALA A 18 -10.82 3.24 -25.30
N LYS A 19 -12.16 3.28 -25.43
CA LYS A 19 -13.06 3.55 -24.30
C LYS A 19 -13.07 2.40 -23.27
N ALA A 20 -13.07 1.15 -23.72
CA ALA A 20 -13.03 -0.02 -22.84
C ALA A 20 -11.71 -0.12 -22.04
N LEU A 21 -10.56 0.18 -22.67
CA LEU A 21 -9.27 0.24 -21.99
C LEU A 21 -9.19 1.39 -20.97
N SER A 22 -9.75 2.55 -21.31
CA SER A 22 -9.78 3.73 -20.42
C SER A 22 -10.68 3.50 -19.21
N GLN A 23 -11.85 2.87 -19.37
CA GLN A 23 -12.71 2.49 -18.25
C GLN A 23 -12.07 1.44 -17.34
N LYS A 24 -11.40 0.41 -17.89
CA LYS A 24 -10.65 -0.57 -17.10
C LYS A 24 -9.52 0.07 -16.30
N LYS A 25 -8.81 1.05 -16.88
CA LYS A 25 -7.72 1.77 -16.21
C LYS A 25 -8.24 2.66 -15.08
N SER A 26 -9.38 3.32 -15.28
CA SER A 26 -10.04 4.13 -14.24
C SER A 26 -10.58 3.28 -13.09
N ALA A 27 -11.22 2.15 -13.39
CA ALA A 27 -11.72 1.21 -12.38
C ALA A 27 -10.59 0.61 -11.54
N LYS A 28 -9.49 0.18 -12.18
CA LYS A 28 -8.29 -0.29 -11.45
C LYS A 28 -7.69 0.79 -10.55
N LYS A 29 -7.62 2.04 -11.04
CA LYS A 29 -7.13 3.18 -10.26
C LYS A 29 -8.03 3.55 -9.08
N GLN A 30 -9.34 3.33 -9.17
CA GLN A 30 -10.26 3.51 -8.03
C GLN A 30 -10.10 2.38 -7.01
N GLN A 31 -9.99 1.13 -7.48
CA GLN A 31 -9.74 -0.04 -6.63
C GLN A 31 -8.44 0.09 -5.83
N ASP A 32 -7.35 0.52 -6.45
CA ASP A 32 -6.05 0.78 -5.79
C ASP A 32 -6.15 1.84 -4.67
N LYS A 33 -6.97 2.88 -4.88
CA LYS A 33 -7.20 3.93 -3.86
C LYS A 33 -8.01 3.40 -2.67
N GLU A 34 -9.01 2.56 -2.91
CA GLU A 34 -9.83 1.97 -1.85
C GLU A 34 -9.04 0.92 -1.05
N ALA A 35 -8.24 0.10 -1.75
CA ALA A 35 -7.27 -0.82 -1.16
C ALA A 35 -6.28 -0.10 -0.25
N SER A 36 -5.64 0.96 -0.76
CA SER A 36 -4.69 1.77 -0.01
C SER A 36 -5.35 2.46 1.19
N SER A 37 -6.55 3.03 1.01
CA SER A 37 -7.29 3.68 2.10
C SER A 37 -7.68 2.70 3.21
N THR A 38 -8.13 1.50 2.83
CA THR A 38 -8.46 0.43 3.79
C THR A 38 -7.22 -0.01 4.56
N TYR A 39 -6.10 -0.24 3.85
CA TYR A 39 -4.82 -0.58 4.46
C TYR A 39 -4.36 0.45 5.49
N GLN A 40 -4.42 1.73 5.15
CA GLN A 40 -4.08 2.84 6.05
C GLN A 40 -5.00 2.86 7.28
N LYS A 41 -6.31 2.73 7.11
CA LYS A 41 -7.25 2.69 8.25
C LYS A 41 -6.96 1.52 9.17
N SER A 42 -6.71 0.33 8.61
CA SER A 42 -6.41 -0.88 9.39
C SER A 42 -5.08 -0.78 10.14
N LEU A 43 -4.05 -0.19 9.52
CA LEU A 43 -2.77 0.04 10.20
C LEU A 43 -2.89 1.04 11.34
N THR A 44 -3.60 2.14 11.12
CA THR A 44 -3.87 3.13 12.18
C THR A 44 -4.65 2.51 13.33
N ALA A 45 -5.68 1.71 13.03
CA ALA A 45 -6.45 0.99 14.06
C ALA A 45 -5.58 -0.01 14.84
N TYR A 46 -4.68 -0.72 14.17
CA TYR A 46 -3.74 -1.63 14.82
C TYR A 46 -2.80 -0.90 15.80
N CYS A 47 -2.22 0.23 15.38
CA CYS A 47 -1.35 1.03 16.25
C CYS A 47 -2.10 1.53 17.49
N ASN A 48 -3.30 2.08 17.29
CA ASN A 48 -4.15 2.58 18.37
C ASN A 48 -4.58 1.49 19.36
N ASN A 49 -4.75 0.25 18.91
CA ASN A 49 -5.24 -0.85 19.75
C ASN A 49 -4.13 -1.60 20.48
N THR A 50 -2.94 -1.72 19.87
CA THR A 50 -1.83 -2.48 20.45
C THR A 50 -0.89 -1.62 21.30
N GLY A 51 -0.76 -0.33 20.98
CA GLY A 51 0.25 0.53 21.60
C GLY A 51 1.69 0.20 21.15
N ASN A 52 1.87 -0.68 20.17
CA ASN A 52 3.20 -1.02 19.64
C ASN A 52 3.84 0.12 18.84
N ALA A 53 3.03 1.09 18.41
CA ALA A 53 3.46 2.33 17.81
C ALA A 53 2.49 3.43 18.24
N ASP A 54 3.02 4.58 18.63
CA ASP A 54 2.26 5.77 19.01
C ASP A 54 1.49 6.36 17.83
N SER A 55 2.09 6.30 16.65
CA SER A 55 1.44 6.79 15.43
C SER A 55 2.03 6.16 14.18
N VAL A 56 1.29 6.33 13.10
CA VAL A 56 1.69 5.89 11.77
C VAL A 56 1.51 7.05 10.79
N LYS A 57 2.55 7.30 10.00
CA LYS A 57 2.57 8.29 8.92
C LYS A 57 2.56 7.56 7.58
N TYR A 58 1.77 8.06 6.65
CA TYR A 58 1.72 7.57 5.27
C TYR A 58 2.43 8.55 4.35
N ASP A 59 3.48 8.08 3.68
CA ASP A 59 4.26 8.84 2.73
C ASP A 59 3.61 8.72 1.33
N GLY A 60 3.66 9.80 0.54
CA GLY A 60 2.92 9.91 -0.73
C GLY A 60 3.29 8.86 -1.80
N ASP A 61 4.44 8.21 -1.66
CA ASP A 61 4.92 7.13 -2.54
C ASP A 61 4.48 5.73 -2.09
N GLY A 62 3.46 5.65 -1.22
CA GLY A 62 3.03 4.38 -0.63
C GLY A 62 3.99 3.90 0.46
N GLY A 63 4.78 4.79 1.06
CA GLY A 63 5.59 4.49 2.23
C GLY A 63 4.76 4.55 3.52
N VAL A 64 5.14 3.75 4.51
CA VAL A 64 4.57 3.77 5.85
C VAL A 64 5.69 3.98 6.84
N THR A 65 5.53 4.94 7.72
CA THR A 65 6.48 5.22 8.80
C THR A 65 5.77 5.06 10.14
N PHE A 66 6.14 4.03 10.90
CA PHE A 66 5.72 3.83 12.28
C PHE A 66 6.58 4.69 13.20
N LYS A 67 5.92 5.43 14.07
CA LYS A 67 6.54 6.20 15.14
C LYS A 67 6.30 5.46 16.44
N VAL A 68 7.40 5.13 17.12
CA VAL A 68 7.37 4.41 18.39
C VAL A 68 8.02 5.26 19.48
N ASP A 69 7.47 5.16 20.68
CA ASP A 69 8.04 5.70 21.89
C ASP A 69 9.28 4.89 22.23
N ASN A 70 10.41 5.57 22.29
CA ASN A 70 11.69 4.96 22.64
C ASN A 70 11.98 5.04 24.14
N SER A 71 11.08 5.61 24.94
CA SER A 71 11.27 5.74 26.38
C SER A 71 11.26 4.39 27.09
N THR A 72 10.60 3.40 26.47
CA THR A 72 10.50 2.02 26.96
C THR A 72 11.28 1.00 26.14
N LEU A 73 11.80 1.38 24.96
CA LEU A 73 12.61 0.49 24.14
C LEU A 73 14.03 0.42 24.70
N SER A 74 14.46 -0.79 25.04
CA SER A 74 15.87 -1.06 25.32
C SER A 74 16.74 -0.71 24.11
N ASP A 75 17.94 -0.19 24.34
CA ASP A 75 18.94 0.02 23.30
C ASP A 75 19.44 -1.27 22.65
N ALA A 76 19.08 -2.42 23.22
CA ALA A 76 19.40 -3.71 22.67
C ALA A 76 18.81 -3.90 21.26
N THR A 77 19.68 -4.24 20.31
CA THR A 77 19.30 -4.52 18.91
C THR A 77 18.25 -5.63 18.81
N ALA A 78 18.22 -6.58 19.75
CA ALA A 78 17.24 -7.66 19.77
C ALA A 78 15.82 -7.15 20.03
N ASP A 79 15.64 -6.22 20.98
CA ASP A 79 14.33 -5.64 21.30
C ASP A 79 13.82 -4.76 20.14
N LYS A 80 14.70 -3.90 19.59
CA LYS A 80 14.44 -3.14 18.36
C LYS A 80 14.00 -4.04 17.20
N LYS A 81 14.66 -5.21 17.05
CA LYS A 81 14.33 -6.20 16.01
C LYS A 81 13.00 -6.88 16.23
N SER A 82 12.69 -7.28 17.46
CA SER A 82 11.43 -7.95 17.81
C SER A 82 10.25 -7.03 17.53
N LEU A 83 10.31 -5.78 18.01
CA LEU A 83 9.28 -4.78 17.73
C LEU A 83 9.11 -4.54 16.23
N ALA A 84 10.22 -4.27 15.52
CA ALA A 84 10.17 -4.02 14.10
C ALA A 84 9.59 -5.20 13.32
N THR A 85 9.93 -6.44 13.72
CA THR A 85 9.41 -7.66 13.10
C THR A 85 7.91 -7.80 13.31
N GLU A 86 7.40 -7.48 14.51
CA GLU A 86 5.97 -7.54 14.80
C GLU A 86 5.16 -6.53 13.98
N LEU A 87 5.59 -5.26 13.97
CA LEU A 87 4.97 -4.20 13.17
C LEU A 87 4.96 -4.55 11.68
N VAL A 88 6.09 -5.06 11.17
CA VAL A 88 6.25 -5.46 9.77
C VAL A 88 5.39 -6.67 9.42
N ASN A 89 5.30 -7.69 10.27
CA ASN A 89 4.45 -8.86 10.02
C ASN A 89 2.98 -8.46 9.93
N HIS A 90 2.52 -7.57 10.81
CA HIS A 90 1.15 -7.10 10.76
C HIS A 90 0.89 -6.23 9.52
N ALA A 91 1.83 -5.35 9.17
CA ALA A 91 1.75 -4.54 7.96
C ALA A 91 1.71 -5.42 6.69
N ASN A 92 2.50 -6.49 6.62
CA ASN A 92 2.47 -7.46 5.52
C ASN A 92 1.13 -8.19 5.42
N LYS A 93 0.59 -8.64 6.57
CA LYS A 93 -0.70 -9.32 6.60
C LYS A 93 -1.82 -8.42 6.09
N LEU A 94 -1.86 -7.16 6.54
CA LEU A 94 -2.84 -6.18 6.09
C LEU A 94 -2.67 -5.85 4.60
N ALA A 95 -1.43 -5.67 4.13
CA ALA A 95 -1.17 -5.38 2.72
C ALA A 95 -1.65 -6.52 1.82
N ASN A 96 -1.41 -7.78 2.20
CA ASN A 96 -1.92 -8.95 1.49
C ASN A 96 -3.45 -9.02 1.47
N MET A 97 -4.13 -8.66 2.57
CA MET A 97 -5.59 -8.64 2.62
C MET A 97 -6.20 -7.51 1.79
N CYS A 98 -5.47 -6.39 1.65
CA CYS A 98 -5.93 -5.22 0.90
C CYS A 98 -5.44 -5.22 -0.56
N ASP A 99 -4.71 -6.24 -1.03
CA ASP A 99 -4.07 -6.28 -2.35
C ASP A 99 -3.13 -5.08 -2.62
N VAL A 100 -2.49 -4.57 -1.56
CA VAL A 100 -1.54 -3.45 -1.65
C VAL A 100 -0.15 -4.02 -1.94
N SER A 101 0.42 -3.61 -3.07
CA SER A 101 1.76 -3.99 -3.48
C SER A 101 2.74 -2.82 -3.34
N GLN A 102 3.95 -3.13 -2.87
CA GLN A 102 5.08 -2.22 -2.68
C GLN A 102 4.84 -1.07 -1.69
N THR A 103 5.34 -1.27 -0.47
CA THR A 103 5.38 -0.25 0.58
C THR A 103 6.73 -0.35 1.27
N VAL A 104 7.44 0.78 1.35
CA VAL A 104 8.60 0.91 2.24
C VAL A 104 8.06 1.08 3.64
N LEU A 105 8.46 0.22 4.55
CA LEU A 105 8.12 0.31 5.97
C LEU A 105 9.34 0.87 6.71
N ASN A 106 9.16 2.02 7.34
CA ASN A 106 10.14 2.63 8.24
C ASN A 106 9.61 2.52 9.67
N ILE A 107 10.48 2.16 10.61
CA ILE A 107 10.21 2.24 12.04
C ILE A 107 11.20 3.25 12.60
N GLN A 108 10.70 4.29 13.27
CA GLN A 108 11.49 5.39 13.80
C GLN A 108 11.01 5.79 15.18
N THR A 109 11.88 6.40 15.97
CA THR A 109 11.48 7.10 17.18
C THR A 109 10.58 8.29 16.85
N GLN A 110 9.85 8.79 17.85
CA GLN A 110 9.11 10.06 17.73
C GLN A 110 10.01 11.21 17.24
N SER A 111 11.27 11.26 17.70
CA SER A 111 12.29 12.24 17.28
C SER A 111 12.77 12.08 15.83
N GLY A 112 12.53 10.92 15.21
CA GLY A 112 12.93 10.64 13.83
C GLY A 112 14.16 9.74 13.67
N ASP A 113 14.73 9.25 14.78
CA ASP A 113 15.85 8.33 14.72
C ASP A 113 15.41 6.99 14.11
N PRO A 114 16.15 6.46 13.13
CA PRO A 114 15.79 5.21 12.48
C PRO A 114 16.01 4.03 13.42
N ILE A 115 14.99 3.19 13.58
CA ILE A 115 15.07 1.92 14.31
C ILE A 115 15.19 0.77 13.32
N ALA A 116 14.32 0.73 12.32
CA ALA A 116 14.36 -0.30 11.29
C ALA A 116 13.77 0.17 9.97
N ARG A 117 14.14 -0.52 8.89
CA ARG A 117 13.58 -0.32 7.56
C ARG A 117 13.44 -1.64 6.83
N THR A 118 12.34 -1.79 6.09
CA THR A 118 12.12 -2.91 5.18
C THR A 118 11.20 -2.52 4.02
N THR A 119 10.94 -3.48 3.14
CA THR A 119 9.86 -3.45 2.15
C THR A 119 8.85 -4.54 2.50
N LEU A 120 7.62 -4.45 1.98
CA LEU A 120 6.69 -5.57 2.03
C LEU A 120 7.33 -6.84 1.45
N GLY A 121 7.20 -7.96 2.17
CA GLY A 121 7.84 -9.24 1.84
C GLY A 121 9.37 -9.28 1.99
N GLY A 122 10.01 -8.18 2.41
CA GLY A 122 11.47 -8.07 2.57
C GLY A 122 11.97 -8.35 4.00
N GLY A 123 13.29 -8.50 4.14
CA GLY A 123 13.94 -8.69 5.43
C GLY A 123 14.12 -7.39 6.22
N VAL A 124 13.86 -7.44 7.54
CA VAL A 124 13.98 -6.30 8.45
C VAL A 124 15.44 -5.93 8.68
N LYS A 125 15.84 -4.71 8.28
CA LYS A 125 17.14 -4.12 8.61
C LYS A 125 16.99 -3.23 9.83
N VAL A 126 17.67 -3.57 10.92
CA VAL A 126 17.67 -2.80 12.18
C VAL A 126 18.92 -1.92 12.24
N TYR A 127 18.74 -0.67 12.64
CA TYR A 127 19.83 0.29 12.82
C TYR A 127 20.35 0.22 14.26
N LYS A 128 21.64 0.56 14.43
CA LYS A 128 22.29 0.57 15.74
C LYS A 128 21.90 1.84 16.49
#